data_AF-A0A5S3SAY9-F1
#
_entry.id   AF-A0A5S3SAY9-F1
#
_cell.length_a   1.000
_cell.length_b   1.000
_cell.length_c   1.000
_cell.angle_alpha   90.00
_cell.angle_beta   90.00
_cell.angle_gamma   90.00
#
_symmetry.space_group_name_H-M   'P 1'
#
loop_
_entity.id
_entity.type
_entity.pdbx_description
1 polymer ?
#
loop_
_entity_poly.entity_id
_entity_poly.type
_entity_poly.pdbx_seq_one_letter_code
_entity_poly.pdbx_strand_id
1 'polypeptide(L)'
;DFMLVENRHFVFLGFEFYWGTDSNSKPRLRRRTAAKKQKATLSEYYQWIKARYSLKLKNWLPQLRRKLIGFRNYFGLPDNSRSLSTIYDYVLHSLYKWLNRRSGRRSYNWSNFKKMIEYFNIESIKVSKRNILVDWY
;
A
#
# COMPACT_ATOMS: atom_id res chain seq x y z
N ASP A 1 -4.42 23.49 -31.55
CA ASP A 1 -5.41 22.63 -30.89
C ASP A 1 -4.70 21.38 -30.37
N PHE A 2 -4.41 21.33 -29.07
CA PHE A 2 -3.59 20.27 -28.42
C PHE A 2 -4.44 19.04 -28.04
N MET A 3 -5.48 18.78 -28.82
CA MET A 3 -6.40 17.67 -28.65
C MET A 3 -5.84 16.45 -29.37
N LEU A 4 -5.60 15.36 -28.64
CA LEU A 4 -5.14 14.02 -29.08
C LEU A 4 -3.64 13.72 -28.92
N VAL A 5 -3.01 14.07 -27.80
CA VAL A 5 -1.88 13.25 -27.32
C VAL A 5 -2.48 12.00 -26.69
N GLU A 6 -2.46 10.88 -27.42
CA GLU A 6 -2.78 9.56 -26.89
C GLU A 6 -2.22 9.41 -25.47
N ASN A 7 -3.01 8.83 -24.56
CA ASN A 7 -2.61 8.46 -23.20
C ASN A 7 -1.42 7.49 -23.26
N ARG A 8 -0.21 8.01 -23.47
CA ARG A 8 1.04 7.23 -23.53
C ARG A 8 1.40 6.82 -22.12
N HIS A 9 0.84 5.68 -21.73
CA HIS A 9 1.15 4.97 -20.50
C HIS A 9 1.45 3.52 -20.84
N PHE A 10 2.33 2.89 -20.05
CA PHE A 10 2.61 1.46 -20.18
C PHE A 10 2.85 0.85 -18.81
N VAL A 11 2.64 -0.46 -18.71
CA VAL A 11 2.83 -1.21 -17.47
C VAL A 11 4.10 -2.04 -17.58
N PHE A 12 5.00 -1.88 -16.61
CA PHE A 12 6.22 -2.67 -16.50
C PHE A 12 6.57 -2.92 -15.04
N LEU A 13 6.95 -4.15 -14.69
CA LEU A 13 7.33 -4.58 -13.33
C LEU A 13 6.33 -4.17 -12.23
N GLY A 14 5.04 -4.16 -12.54
CA GLY A 14 3.97 -3.80 -11.61
C GLY A 14 3.78 -2.28 -11.41
N PHE A 15 4.53 -1.46 -12.12
CA PHE A 15 4.32 -0.02 -12.21
C PHE A 15 3.60 0.35 -13.50
N GLU A 16 2.78 1.38 -13.41
CA GLU A 16 2.26 2.10 -14.56
C GLU A 16 3.08 3.38 -14.71
N PHE A 17 3.72 3.53 -15.86
CA PHE A 17 4.47 4.72 -16.25
C PHE A 17 3.59 5.59 -17.13
N TYR A 18 3.58 6.89 -16.87
CA TYR A 18 2.74 7.84 -17.60
C TYR A 18 3.39 9.23 -17.64
N TRP A 19 3.09 10.00 -18.68
CA TRP A 19 3.49 11.40 -18.75
C TRP A 19 2.60 12.27 -17.86
N GLY A 20 3.23 13.08 -17.00
CA GLY A 20 2.55 14.12 -16.22
C GLY A 20 3.35 15.42 -16.24
N THR A 21 2.84 16.47 -15.63
CA THR A 21 3.52 17.76 -15.51
C THR A 21 3.99 17.99 -14.07
N ASP A 22 5.17 18.58 -13.89
CA ASP A 22 5.60 19.07 -12.58
C ASP A 22 4.93 20.41 -12.22
N SER A 23 5.24 20.94 -11.03
CA SER A 23 4.70 22.22 -10.56
C SER A 23 5.05 23.41 -11.46
N ASN A 24 6.08 23.27 -12.30
CA ASN A 24 6.52 24.26 -13.27
C ASN A 24 6.00 23.96 -14.68
N SER A 25 4.97 23.10 -14.80
CA SER A 25 4.37 22.65 -16.07
C SER A 25 5.31 21.92 -17.02
N LYS A 26 6.48 21.44 -16.55
CA LYS A 26 7.40 20.68 -17.39
C LYS A 26 6.95 19.22 -17.48
N PRO A 27 6.92 18.60 -18.68
CA PRO A 27 6.64 17.18 -18.81
C PRO A 27 7.67 16.33 -18.06
N ARG A 28 7.18 15.38 -17.26
CA ARG A 28 7.96 14.41 -16.50
C ARG A 28 7.35 13.04 -16.64
N LEU A 29 8.20 12.03 -16.84
CA LEU A 29 7.78 10.65 -16.73
C LEU A 29 7.52 10.33 -15.25
N ARG A 30 6.29 9.99 -14.91
CA ARG A 30 5.88 9.59 -13.56
C ARG A 30 5.60 8.09 -13.52
N ARG A 31 5.55 7.55 -12.32
CA ARG A 31 5.18 6.15 -12.07
C ARG A 31 4.29 6.01 -10.86
N ARG A 32 3.37 5.06 -10.93
CA ARG A 32 2.54 4.63 -9.81
C ARG A 32 2.39 3.11 -9.81
N THR A 33 1.89 2.53 -8.73
CA THR A 33 1.48 1.12 -8.74
C THR A 33 0.43 0.92 -9.83
N ALA A 34 0.65 -0.05 -10.71
CA ALA A 34 -0.29 -0.33 -11.79
C ALA A 34 -1.66 -0.75 -11.21
N ALA A 35 -2.75 -0.28 -11.81
CA ALA A 35 -4.10 -0.50 -11.29
C ALA A 35 -4.43 -1.98 -11.03
N LYS A 36 -4.05 -2.87 -11.97
CA LYS A 36 -4.22 -4.33 -11.82
C LYS A 36 -3.42 -4.87 -10.63
N LYS A 37 -2.18 -4.39 -10.42
CA LYS A 37 -1.34 -4.79 -9.29
C LYS A 37 -1.90 -4.27 -7.96
N GLN A 38 -2.40 -3.02 -7.93
CA GLN A 38 -3.06 -2.44 -6.76
C GLN A 38 -4.26 -3.30 -6.34
N LYS A 39 -5.17 -3.60 -7.27
CA LYS A 39 -6.37 -4.42 -7.00
C LYS A 39 -6.00 -5.83 -6.51
N ALA A 40 -5.03 -6.48 -7.16
CA ALA A 40 -4.56 -7.79 -6.75
C ALA A 40 -3.97 -7.76 -5.32
N THR A 41 -3.19 -6.72 -4.99
CA THR A 41 -2.59 -6.53 -3.67
C THR A 41 -3.65 -6.34 -2.58
N LEU A 42 -4.67 -5.52 -2.83
CA LEU A 42 -5.80 -5.35 -1.91
C LEU A 42 -6.49 -6.70 -1.63
N SER A 43 -6.78 -7.47 -2.68
CA SER A 43 -7.40 -8.79 -2.56
C SER A 43 -6.52 -9.76 -1.76
N GLU A 44 -5.20 -9.80 -2.04
CA GLU A 44 -4.25 -10.65 -1.31
C GLU A 44 -4.27 -10.35 0.19
N TYR A 45 -4.16 -9.07 0.58
CA TYR A 45 -4.22 -8.69 1.98
C TYR A 45 -5.54 -9.06 2.64
N TYR A 46 -6.66 -8.81 1.95
CA TYR A 46 -7.98 -9.15 2.46
C TYR A 46 -8.10 -10.65 2.75
N GLN A 47 -7.76 -11.50 1.78
CA GLN A 47 -7.83 -12.95 1.93
C GLN A 47 -6.85 -13.46 2.98
N TRP A 48 -5.65 -12.90 3.02
CA TRP A 48 -4.62 -13.29 3.98
C TRP A 48 -5.03 -12.97 5.43
N ILE A 49 -5.65 -11.80 5.67
CA ILE A 49 -6.24 -11.43 6.97
C ILE A 49 -7.44 -12.34 7.30
N LYS A 50 -8.35 -12.54 6.34
CA LYS A 50 -9.53 -13.39 6.51
C LYS A 50 -9.16 -14.84 6.82
N ALA A 51 -8.05 -15.36 6.32
CA ALA A 51 -7.59 -16.70 6.64
C ALA A 51 -6.98 -16.82 8.06
N ARG A 52 -6.57 -15.71 8.68
CA ARG A 52 -5.77 -15.69 9.92
C ARG A 52 -6.46 -15.05 11.12
N TYR A 53 -7.63 -14.45 10.96
CA TYR A 53 -8.26 -13.67 12.03
C TYR A 53 -8.54 -14.48 13.30
N SER A 54 -8.75 -15.80 13.20
CA SER A 54 -8.97 -16.70 14.33
C SER A 54 -7.68 -17.01 15.12
N LEU A 55 -6.51 -16.82 14.53
CA LEU A 55 -5.22 -17.12 15.16
C LEU A 55 -4.84 -16.06 16.21
N LYS A 56 -4.03 -16.48 17.19
CA LYS A 56 -3.43 -15.58 18.18
C LYS A 56 -2.62 -14.49 17.47
N LEU A 57 -2.89 -13.22 17.80
CA LEU A 57 -2.33 -12.05 17.11
C LEU A 57 -0.81 -12.07 17.01
N LYS A 58 -0.13 -12.43 18.12
CA LYS A 58 1.32 -12.53 18.22
C LYS A 58 1.97 -13.45 17.17
N ASN A 59 1.23 -14.43 16.67
CA ASN A 59 1.75 -15.40 15.72
C ASN A 59 1.79 -14.86 14.28
N TRP A 60 0.97 -13.86 13.95
CA TRP A 60 0.77 -13.46 12.54
C TRP A 60 0.83 -11.96 12.26
N LEU A 61 0.54 -11.07 13.22
CA LEU A 61 0.68 -9.63 12.99
C LEU A 61 2.11 -9.18 12.67
N PRO A 62 3.18 -9.78 13.24
CA PRO A 62 4.55 -9.50 12.78
C PRO A 62 4.78 -9.87 11.30
N GLN A 63 4.06 -10.86 10.77
CA GLN A 63 4.13 -11.23 9.35
C GLN A 63 3.39 -10.21 8.49
N LEU A 64 2.23 -9.70 8.96
CA LEU A 64 1.51 -8.62 8.29
C LEU A 64 2.37 -7.36 8.18
N ARG A 65 3.04 -6.98 9.28
CA ARG A 65 4.01 -5.87 9.31
C ARG A 65 5.09 -6.07 8.25
N ARG A 66 5.73 -7.24 8.20
CA ARG A 66 6.75 -7.55 7.19
C ARG A 66 6.20 -7.45 5.75
N LYS A 67 4.98 -7.93 5.50
CA LYS A 67 4.34 -7.78 4.18
C LYS A 67 4.15 -6.31 3.79
N LEU A 68 3.63 -5.47 4.70
CA LEU A 68 3.47 -4.03 4.47
C LEU A 68 4.81 -3.33 4.22
N ILE A 69 5.83 -3.66 5.01
CA ILE A 69 7.20 -3.16 4.82
C ILE A 69 7.72 -3.58 3.45
N GLY A 70 7.53 -4.83 3.03
CA GLY A 70 7.92 -5.32 1.70
C GLY A 70 7.22 -4.55 0.57
N PHE A 71 5.91 -4.32 0.69
CA PHE A 71 5.16 -3.52 -0.29
C PHE A 71 5.70 -2.09 -0.36
N ARG A 72 5.94 -1.45 0.79
CA ARG A 72 6.60 -0.14 0.86
C ARG A 72 8.00 -0.16 0.25
N ASN A 73 8.79 -1.18 0.51
CA ASN A 73 10.15 -1.29 -0.01
C ASN A 73 10.19 -1.50 -1.52
N TYR A 74 9.11 -1.95 -2.15
CA TYR A 74 9.06 -2.04 -3.60
C TYR A 74 8.39 -0.81 -4.22
N PHE A 75 7.18 -0.49 -3.75
CA PHE A 75 6.32 0.55 -4.33
C PHE A 75 6.48 1.93 -3.70
N GLY A 76 7.27 2.09 -2.63
CA GLY A 76 7.43 3.34 -1.86
C GLY A 76 8.32 4.39 -2.51
N LEU A 77 8.13 4.60 -3.81
CA LEU A 77 8.84 5.57 -4.63
C LEU A 77 8.08 6.92 -4.63
N PRO A 78 8.74 8.03 -4.98
CA PRO A 78 8.07 9.31 -5.20
C PRO A 78 6.86 9.17 -6.14
N ASP A 79 5.86 10.04 -5.96
CA ASP A 79 4.57 10.05 -6.68
C ASP A 79 3.60 8.89 -6.39
N ASN A 80 3.99 7.91 -5.56
CA ASN A 80 3.15 6.74 -5.27
C ASN A 80 2.49 6.75 -3.87
N SER A 81 2.47 7.90 -3.19
CA SER A 81 1.93 8.03 -1.82
C SER A 81 0.48 7.61 -1.70
N ARG A 82 -0.36 7.98 -2.69
CA ARG A 82 -1.77 7.61 -2.74
C ARG A 82 -2.00 6.11 -2.83
N SER A 83 -1.16 5.38 -3.56
CA SER A 83 -1.23 3.91 -3.63
C SER A 83 -0.91 3.29 -2.27
N LEU A 84 0.17 3.76 -1.61
CA LEU A 84 0.56 3.27 -0.29
C LEU A 84 -0.53 3.51 0.76
N SER A 85 -1.08 4.73 0.83
CA SER A 85 -2.15 5.05 1.79
C SER A 85 -3.38 4.18 1.56
N THR A 86 -3.79 4.01 0.29
CA THR A 86 -4.93 3.16 -0.07
C THR A 86 -4.73 1.71 0.39
N ILE A 87 -3.54 1.13 0.19
CA ILE A 87 -3.24 -0.23 0.69
C ILE A 87 -3.30 -0.25 2.22
N TYR A 88 -2.65 0.70 2.88
CA TYR A 88 -2.57 0.74 4.34
C TYR A 88 -3.94 0.85 5.00
N ASP A 89 -4.75 1.81 4.55
CA ASP A 89 -6.08 2.05 5.10
C ASP A 89 -6.98 0.83 4.88
N TYR A 90 -6.93 0.24 3.68
CA TYR A 90 -7.70 -0.97 3.38
C TYR A 90 -7.29 -2.16 4.25
N VAL A 91 -5.99 -2.32 4.53
CA VAL A 91 -5.48 -3.34 5.45
C VAL A 91 -6.00 -3.11 6.86
N LEU A 92 -5.97 -1.88 7.37
CA LEU A 92 -6.48 -1.57 8.71
C LEU A 92 -7.98 -1.82 8.82
N HIS A 93 -8.77 -1.39 7.83
CA HIS A 93 -10.21 -1.63 7.80
C HIS A 93 -10.54 -3.13 7.69
N SER A 94 -9.80 -3.88 6.89
CA SER A 94 -9.95 -5.33 6.77
C SER A 94 -9.61 -6.03 8.08
N LEU A 95 -8.55 -5.60 8.75
CA LEU A 95 -8.16 -6.11 10.06
C LEU A 95 -9.25 -5.83 11.10
N TYR A 96 -9.65 -4.57 11.25
CA TYR A 96 -10.72 -4.17 12.17
C TYR A 96 -12.01 -4.96 11.95
N LYS A 97 -12.42 -5.13 10.69
CA LYS A 97 -13.59 -5.91 10.30
C LYS A 97 -13.49 -7.37 10.75
N TRP A 98 -12.41 -8.06 10.42
CA TRP A 98 -12.29 -9.50 10.69
C TRP A 98 -12.00 -9.82 12.16
N LEU A 99 -11.25 -8.97 12.86
CA LEU A 99 -11.03 -9.17 14.29
C LEU A 99 -12.32 -9.00 15.11
N ASN A 100 -13.20 -8.07 14.73
CA ASN A 100 -14.52 -7.89 15.34
C ASN A 100 -15.54 -8.96 14.95
N ARG A 101 -15.25 -9.80 13.95
CA ARG A 101 -16.07 -10.96 13.59
C ARG A 101 -15.64 -12.23 14.32
N ARG A 102 -14.46 -12.24 14.94
CA ARG A 102 -13.83 -13.43 15.51
C ARG A 102 -14.63 -14.11 16.62
N SER A 103 -15.24 -13.33 17.49
CA SER A 103 -15.84 -13.80 18.74
C SER A 103 -17.37 -13.62 18.77
N GLY A 104 -17.97 -13.22 17.64
CA GLY A 104 -19.37 -12.77 17.59
C GLY A 104 -19.65 -11.48 18.40
N ARG A 105 -18.65 -10.94 19.10
CA ARG A 105 -18.70 -9.71 19.90
C ARG A 105 -17.78 -8.66 19.29
N ARG A 106 -18.13 -7.40 19.47
CA ARG A 106 -17.29 -6.27 19.03
C ARG A 106 -16.13 -6.05 20.02
N SER A 107 -15.10 -6.87 19.93
CA SER A 107 -13.92 -6.82 20.81
C SER A 107 -13.10 -5.53 20.66
N TYR A 108 -13.14 -4.90 19.49
CA TYR A 108 -12.42 -3.66 19.20
C TYR A 108 -13.37 -2.51 18.86
N ASN A 109 -13.19 -1.39 19.56
CA ASN A 109 -13.52 -0.06 19.06
C ASN A 109 -12.27 0.54 18.38
N TRP A 110 -12.37 1.77 17.88
CA TRP A 110 -11.25 2.34 17.12
C TRP A 110 -10.07 2.73 17.99
N SER A 111 -10.32 3.14 19.24
CA SER A 111 -9.27 3.52 20.19
C SER A 111 -8.43 2.31 20.62
N ASN A 112 -9.06 1.22 21.09
CA ASN A 112 -8.32 0.03 21.51
C ASN A 112 -7.69 -0.73 20.33
N PHE A 113 -8.26 -0.63 19.13
CA PHE A 113 -7.63 -1.13 17.91
C PHE A 113 -6.33 -0.39 17.59
N LYS A 114 -6.32 0.95 17.72
CA LYS A 114 -5.11 1.76 17.52
C LYS A 114 -4.00 1.41 18.50
N LYS A 115 -4.33 1.13 19.76
CA LYS A 115 -3.35 0.63 20.73
C LYS A 115 -2.78 -0.73 20.33
N MET A 116 -3.61 -1.63 19.78
CA MET A 116 -3.18 -2.96 19.33
C MET A 116 -2.23 -2.88 18.12
N ILE A 117 -2.57 -2.10 17.10
CA ILE A 117 -1.70 -1.96 15.91
C ILE A 117 -0.38 -1.26 16.26
N GLU A 118 -0.40 -0.29 17.18
CA GLU A 118 0.79 0.35 17.74
C GLU A 118 1.67 -0.65 18.49
N TYR A 119 1.10 -1.48 19.37
CA TYR A 119 1.83 -2.55 20.06
C TYR A 119 2.56 -3.52 19.11
N PHE A 120 1.99 -3.78 17.93
CA PHE A 120 2.62 -4.63 16.90
C PHE A 120 3.48 -3.85 15.88
N ASN A 121 3.69 -2.54 16.09
CA ASN A 121 4.42 -1.63 15.19
C ASN A 121 3.92 -1.70 13.75
N ILE A 122 2.60 -1.76 13.55
CA ILE A 122 1.97 -1.65 12.23
C ILE A 122 1.75 -0.16 11.94
N GLU A 123 2.70 0.44 11.26
CA GLU A 123 2.72 1.88 10.96
C GLU A 123 2.29 2.19 9.53
N SER A 124 1.88 3.45 9.31
CA SER A 124 1.57 3.96 7.98
C SER A 124 2.77 3.81 7.04
N ILE A 125 2.56 3.18 5.89
CA ILE A 125 3.59 3.07 4.86
C ILE A 125 3.70 4.37 4.07
N LYS A 126 4.88 5.00 4.13
CA LYS A 126 5.16 6.29 3.48
C LYS A 126 6.14 6.11 2.32
N VAL A 127 6.04 6.97 1.31
CA VAL A 127 7.05 7.05 0.25
C VAL A 127 8.38 7.51 0.83
N SER A 128 9.47 7.11 0.21
CA SER A 128 10.82 7.60 0.52
C SER A 128 11.46 8.13 -0.75
N LYS A 129 12.12 9.30 -0.67
CA LYS A 129 13.09 9.67 -1.70
C LYS A 129 14.24 8.67 -1.60
N ARG A 130 14.58 8.04 -2.73
CA ARG A 130 15.79 7.23 -2.82
C ARG A 130 16.83 8.09 -3.51
N ASN A 131 17.92 8.37 -2.81
CA ASN A 131 19.14 8.81 -3.45
C ASN A 131 19.77 7.54 -4.04
N ILE A 132 19.34 7.19 -5.25
CA ILE A 132 20.07 6.20 -6.02
C ILE A 132 21.22 6.98 -6.63
N LEU A 133 22.41 6.90 -6.02
CA LEU A 133 23.65 7.18 -6.73
C LEU A 133 23.70 6.13 -7.81
N VAL A 134 23.35 6.52 -9.03
CA VAL A 134 23.46 5.63 -10.17
C VAL A 134 24.86 5.82 -10.71
N ASP A 135 25.80 5.06 -10.15
CA ASP A 135 27.12 4.88 -10.74
C ASP A 135 26.91 4.03 -11.99
N TRP A 136 26.67 4.72 -13.11
CA TRP A 136 26.58 4.10 -14.43
C TRP A 136 27.94 4.05 -15.16
N TYR A 137 29.05 4.13 -14.42
CA TYR A 137 30.42 3.85 -14.89
C TYR A 137 31.26 3.37 -13.72
#